data_AF-A0A7V8WIK7-F1
#
_entry.id   AF-A0A7V8WIK7-F1
#
_cell.length_a   1.000
_cell.length_b   1.000
_cell.length_c   1.000
_cell.angle_alpha   90.00
_cell.angle_beta   90.00
_cell.angle_gamma   90.00
#
_symmetry.space_group_name_H-M   'P 1'
#
loop_
_entity.id
_entity.type
_entity.pdbx_description
1 polymer ?
#
loop_
_entity_poly.entity_id
_entity_poly.type
_entity_poly.pdbx_seq_one_letter_code
_entity_poly.pdbx_strand_id
1 'polypeptide(L)'
;VHYLRGNYEEALRAYEREMAFVSSGDHALRERTQIELNAKVGTVYHRQGRADDAARHFERALKAFDARVARGADDPFTRYYIACVLALRGEHDRAVDSLQRAARSYPELTAARAVRDPDLASLRGLPAFEELLHVHV
;
A
#
# COMPACT_ATOMS: atom_id res chain seq x y z
N VAL A 1 1.95 13.35 5.21
CA VAL A 1 1.39 14.72 5.25
C VAL A 1 1.37 15.38 3.88
N HIS A 2 2.49 15.45 3.14
CA HIS A 2 2.52 16.05 1.80
C HIS A 2 1.56 15.39 0.80
N TYR A 3 1.55 14.05 0.71
CA TYR A 3 0.66 13.30 -0.17
C TYR A 3 -0.83 13.66 0.01
N LEU A 4 -1.34 13.58 1.23
CA LEU A 4 -2.76 13.86 1.54
C LEU A 4 -3.16 15.33 1.32
N ARG A 5 -2.19 16.24 1.18
CA ARG A 5 -2.43 17.66 0.86
C ARG A 5 -2.34 17.94 -0.66
N GLY A 6 -2.05 16.93 -1.49
CA GLY A 6 -1.82 17.10 -2.92
C GLY A 6 -0.42 17.60 -3.28
N ASN A 7 0.47 17.76 -2.31
CA ASN A 7 1.86 18.21 -2.50
C ASN A 7 2.72 17.03 -2.98
N TYR A 8 2.48 16.59 -4.22
CA TYR A 8 3.05 15.36 -4.78
C TYR A 8 4.55 15.46 -5.03
N GLU A 9 5.06 16.62 -5.41
CA GLU A 9 6.50 16.81 -5.63
C GLU A 9 7.30 16.70 -4.33
N GLU A 10 6.82 17.31 -3.24
CA GLU A 10 7.45 17.20 -1.93
C GLU A 10 7.33 15.78 -1.37
N ALA A 11 6.19 15.13 -1.60
CA ALA A 11 6.01 13.73 -1.23
C ALA A 11 7.03 12.84 -1.94
N LEU A 12 7.18 12.99 -3.26
CA LEU A 12 8.12 12.22 -4.06
C LEU A 12 9.58 12.47 -3.61
N ARG A 13 9.97 13.74 -3.43
CA ARG A 13 11.30 14.10 -2.89
C ARG A 13 11.58 13.50 -1.51
N ALA A 14 10.57 13.37 -0.67
CA ALA A 14 10.73 12.71 0.63
C ALA A 14 10.93 11.19 0.46
N TYR A 15 10.09 10.54 -0.35
CA TYR A 15 10.17 9.10 -0.58
C TYR A 15 11.46 8.68 -1.30
N GLU A 16 11.93 9.46 -2.27
CA GLU A 16 13.19 9.18 -2.97
C GLU A 16 14.41 9.29 -2.05
N ARG A 17 14.43 10.28 -1.16
CA ARG A 17 15.49 10.39 -0.14
C ARG A 17 15.49 9.20 0.81
N GLU A 18 14.30 8.80 1.27
CA GLU A 18 14.16 7.63 2.14
C GLU A 18 14.58 6.34 1.43
N MET A 19 14.20 6.19 0.15
CA MET A 19 14.57 5.04 -0.67
C MET A 19 16.07 4.97 -0.92
N ALA A 20 16.75 6.10 -1.13
CA ALA A 20 18.20 6.16 -1.24
C ALA A 20 18.89 5.73 0.07
N PHE A 21 18.41 6.23 1.20
CA PHE A 21 18.93 5.87 2.52
C PHE A 21 18.76 4.37 2.81
N VAL A 22 17.55 3.83 2.65
CA VAL A 22 17.24 2.41 2.86
C VAL A 22 18.01 1.50 1.91
N SER A 23 18.30 1.97 0.69
CA SER A 23 19.07 1.19 -0.27
C SER A 23 20.54 1.05 0.11
N SER A 24 21.07 1.99 0.91
CA SER A 24 22.49 2.03 1.32
C SER A 24 22.84 1.17 2.53
N GLY A 25 21.84 0.71 3.30
CA GLY A 25 22.03 -0.13 4.49
C GLY A 25 21.55 -1.57 4.29
N ASP A 26 22.02 -2.47 5.15
CA ASP A 26 21.45 -3.80 5.33
C ASP A 26 20.85 -3.93 6.73
N HIS A 27 19.53 -3.96 6.82
CA HIS A 27 18.81 -4.04 8.08
C HIS A 27 17.50 -4.83 7.92
N ALA A 28 17.03 -5.46 8.99
CA ALA A 28 15.93 -6.42 8.98
C ALA A 28 14.62 -5.90 8.34
N LEU A 29 14.39 -4.59 8.41
CA LEU A 29 13.19 -3.94 7.85
C LEU A 29 13.32 -3.48 6.40
N ARG A 30 14.51 -3.61 5.77
CA ARG A 30 14.83 -3.01 4.47
C ARG A 30 13.84 -3.40 3.38
N GLU A 31 13.59 -4.70 3.21
CA GLU A 31 12.68 -5.18 2.17
C GLU A 31 11.24 -4.66 2.39
N ARG A 32 10.76 -4.68 3.63
CA ARG A 32 9.43 -4.14 3.99
C ARG A 32 9.34 -2.65 3.64
N THR A 33 10.33 -1.86 4.05
CA THR A 33 10.37 -0.43 3.77
C THR A 33 10.45 -0.15 2.28
N GLN A 34 11.20 -0.94 1.51
CA GLN A 34 11.26 -0.81 0.05
C GLN A 34 9.92 -1.09 -0.63
N ILE A 35 9.16 -2.09 -0.17
CA ILE A 35 7.81 -2.35 -0.69
C ILE A 35 6.89 -1.17 -0.44
N GLU A 36 6.87 -0.67 0.80
CA GLU A 36 6.07 0.49 1.20
C GLU A 36 6.43 1.74 0.37
N LEU A 37 7.72 2.01 0.17
CA LEU A 37 8.17 3.15 -0.60
C LEU A 37 7.81 3.03 -2.08
N ASN A 38 7.95 1.84 -2.68
CA ASN A 38 7.50 1.63 -4.05
C ASN A 38 5.98 1.80 -4.20
N ALA A 39 5.19 1.31 -3.24
CA ALA A 39 3.75 1.55 -3.22
C ALA A 39 3.43 3.05 -3.18
N LYS A 40 4.04 3.81 -2.25
CA LYS A 40 3.80 5.25 -2.10
C LYS A 40 4.24 6.07 -3.32
N VAL A 41 5.41 5.77 -3.88
CA VAL A 41 5.91 6.44 -5.10
C VAL A 41 4.98 6.15 -6.29
N GLY A 42 4.58 4.88 -6.45
CA GLY A 42 3.63 4.48 -7.48
C GLY A 42 2.28 5.20 -7.34
N THR A 43 1.76 5.32 -6.12
CA THR A 43 0.54 6.08 -5.83
C THR A 43 0.68 7.54 -6.25
N VAL A 44 1.81 8.19 -5.92
CA VAL A 44 2.05 9.59 -6.31
C VAL A 44 2.02 9.74 -7.84
N TYR A 45 2.73 8.88 -8.58
CA TYR A 45 2.70 8.91 -10.04
C TYR A 45 1.32 8.64 -10.61
N HIS A 46 0.57 7.70 -10.04
CA HIS A 46 -0.80 7.41 -10.43
C HIS A 46 -1.69 8.65 -10.28
N ARG A 47 -1.59 9.36 -9.14
CA ARG A 47 -2.34 10.60 -8.91
C ARG A 47 -1.93 11.76 -9.83
N GLN A 48 -0.72 11.73 -10.37
CA GLN A 48 -0.24 12.67 -11.38
C GLN A 48 -0.60 12.26 -12.83
N GLY A 49 -1.32 11.16 -13.03
CA GLY A 49 -1.65 10.64 -14.36
C GLY A 49 -0.49 9.97 -15.10
N ARG A 50 0.63 9.74 -14.42
CA ARG A 50 1.83 9.09 -14.96
C ARG A 50 1.72 7.57 -14.83
N ALA A 51 0.87 6.98 -15.67
CA ALA A 51 0.48 5.58 -15.58
C ALA A 51 1.66 4.60 -15.68
N ASP A 52 2.59 4.82 -16.63
CA ASP A 52 3.72 3.91 -16.84
C ASP A 52 4.69 3.92 -15.66
N ASP A 53 4.97 5.10 -15.09
CA ASP A 53 5.81 5.23 -13.90
C ASP A 53 5.16 4.57 -12.68
N ALA A 54 3.84 4.78 -12.51
CA ALA A 54 3.08 4.13 -11.46
C ALA A 54 3.14 2.60 -11.59
N ALA A 55 2.89 2.07 -12.79
CA ALA A 55 2.90 0.65 -13.06
C ALA A 55 4.25 0.00 -12.71
N ARG A 56 5.37 0.63 -13.08
CA ARG A 56 6.71 0.15 -12.75
C ARG A 56 6.96 0.07 -11.24
N HIS A 57 6.50 1.06 -10.48
CA HIS A 57 6.67 1.06 -9.03
C HIS A 57 5.72 0.06 -8.34
N PHE A 58 4.49 -0.04 -8.80
CA PHE A 58 3.55 -1.05 -8.33
C PHE A 58 4.03 -2.48 -8.58
N GLU A 59 4.59 -2.76 -9.76
CA GLU A 59 5.16 -4.08 -10.08
C GLU A 59 6.32 -4.42 -9.15
N ARG A 60 7.22 -3.47 -8.87
CA ARG A 60 8.32 -3.66 -7.90
C ARG A 60 7.80 -3.99 -6.51
N ALA A 61 6.79 -3.26 -6.02
CA ALA A 61 6.18 -3.51 -4.72
C ALA A 61 5.54 -4.90 -4.64
N LEU A 62 4.74 -5.27 -5.64
CA LEU A 62 4.06 -6.57 -5.71
C LEU A 62 5.06 -7.73 -5.80
N LYS A 63 6.04 -7.65 -6.69
CA LYS A 63 7.06 -8.70 -6.85
C LYS A 63 7.88 -8.93 -5.58
N ALA A 64 8.29 -7.84 -4.92
CA ALA A 64 9.03 -7.94 -3.66
C ALA A 64 8.17 -8.48 -2.52
N PHE A 65 6.89 -8.09 -2.47
CA PHE A 65 5.93 -8.64 -1.51
C PHE A 65 5.70 -10.14 -1.72
N ASP A 66 5.44 -10.58 -2.95
CA ASP A 66 5.23 -12.00 -3.26
C ASP A 66 6.45 -12.83 -2.87
N ALA A 67 7.66 -12.34 -3.16
CA ALA A 67 8.90 -12.98 -2.74
C ALA A 67 9.07 -13.06 -1.21
N ARG A 68 8.60 -12.06 -0.45
CA ARG A 68 8.60 -12.11 1.03
C ARG A 68 7.60 -13.13 1.56
N VAL A 69 6.38 -13.12 1.04
CA VAL A 69 5.33 -14.08 1.44
C VAL A 69 5.77 -15.51 1.14
N ALA A 70 6.40 -15.77 0.00
CA ALA A 70 6.94 -17.09 -0.36
C ALA A 70 8.04 -17.59 0.62
N ARG A 71 8.72 -16.68 1.31
CA ARG A 71 9.73 -16.98 2.35
C ARG A 71 9.12 -17.04 3.76
N GLY A 72 7.80 -16.97 3.89
CA GLY A 72 7.09 -16.96 5.17
C GLY A 72 7.11 -15.62 5.90
N ALA A 73 7.59 -14.55 5.26
CA ALA A 73 7.71 -13.22 5.86
C ALA A 73 6.50 -12.33 5.47
N ASP A 74 5.31 -12.80 5.84
CA ASP A 74 4.04 -12.10 5.61
C ASP A 74 3.62 -11.27 6.82
N ASP A 75 3.35 -9.98 6.62
CA ASP A 75 2.98 -9.07 7.71
C ASP A 75 1.81 -8.15 7.34
N PRO A 76 0.94 -7.82 8.33
CA PRO A 76 -0.29 -7.07 8.08
C PRO A 76 -0.05 -5.63 7.60
N PHE A 77 1.09 -5.02 7.97
CA PHE A 77 1.37 -3.63 7.60
C PHE A 77 1.74 -3.51 6.12
N THR A 78 2.56 -4.43 5.61
CA THR A 78 2.87 -4.47 4.18
C THR A 78 1.65 -4.88 3.36
N ARG A 79 0.82 -5.82 3.85
CA ARG A 79 -0.44 -6.19 3.19
C ARG A 79 -1.37 -4.99 2.97
N TYR A 80 -1.46 -4.06 3.92
CA TYR A 80 -2.27 -2.85 3.75
C TYR A 80 -1.79 -2.02 2.56
N TYR A 81 -0.47 -1.79 2.43
CA TYR A 81 0.07 -1.04 1.29
C TYR A 81 -0.17 -1.75 -0.05
N ILE A 82 -0.06 -3.08 -0.05
CA ILE A 82 -0.36 -3.90 -1.23
C ILE A 82 -1.84 -3.81 -1.61
N ALA A 83 -2.75 -3.75 -0.64
CA ALA A 83 -4.15 -3.51 -0.92
C ALA A 83 -4.40 -2.16 -1.62
N CYS A 84 -3.73 -1.08 -1.18
CA CYS A 84 -3.81 0.21 -1.86
C CYS A 84 -3.33 0.11 -3.31
N VAL A 85 -2.20 -0.57 -3.56
CA VAL A 85 -1.67 -0.79 -4.91
C VAL A 85 -2.67 -1.56 -5.78
N LEU A 86 -3.26 -2.63 -5.25
CA LEU A 86 -4.23 -3.45 -5.97
C LEU A 86 -5.53 -2.67 -6.25
N ALA A 87 -6.02 -1.87 -5.30
CA ALA A 87 -7.19 -1.02 -5.48
C ALA A 87 -6.98 0.03 -6.57
N LEU A 88 -5.81 0.68 -6.60
CA LEU A 88 -5.43 1.65 -7.65
C LEU A 88 -5.25 0.99 -9.02
N ARG A 89 -4.93 -0.30 -9.07
CA ARG A 89 -4.88 -1.11 -10.30
C ARG A 89 -6.25 -1.66 -10.73
N GLY A 90 -7.32 -1.43 -9.96
CA GLY A 90 -8.66 -1.97 -10.22
C GLY A 90 -8.82 -3.45 -9.84
N GLU A 91 -7.84 -4.04 -9.16
CA GLU A 91 -7.84 -5.45 -8.76
C GLU A 91 -8.58 -5.62 -7.42
N HIS A 92 -9.88 -5.32 -7.42
CA HIS A 92 -10.68 -5.13 -6.21
C HIS A 92 -10.73 -6.37 -5.31
N ASP A 93 -10.94 -7.56 -5.87
CA ASP A 93 -11.03 -8.80 -5.09
C ASP A 93 -9.73 -9.07 -4.33
N ARG A 94 -8.58 -8.87 -4.98
CA ARG A 94 -7.25 -9.04 -4.37
C ARG A 94 -6.96 -7.96 -3.33
N ALA A 95 -7.43 -6.73 -3.57
CA ALA A 95 -7.29 -5.63 -2.61
C ALA A 95 -8.06 -5.93 -1.32
N VAL A 96 -9.31 -6.39 -1.45
CA VAL A 96 -10.15 -6.78 -0.30
C VAL A 96 -9.56 -7.98 0.45
N ASP A 97 -9.13 -9.04 -0.24
CA ASP A 97 -8.44 -10.19 0.42
C ASP A 97 -7.20 -9.72 1.21
N SER A 98 -6.41 -8.81 0.63
CA SER A 98 -5.23 -8.26 1.30
C SER A 98 -5.58 -7.48 2.57
N LEU A 99 -6.65 -6.66 2.52
CA LEU A 99 -7.15 -5.94 3.70
C LEU A 99 -7.70 -6.88 4.75
N GLN A 100 -8.49 -7.89 4.36
CA GLN A 100 -9.04 -8.88 5.30
C GLN A 100 -7.92 -9.63 6.02
N ARG A 101 -6.86 -10.01 5.33
CA ARG A 101 -5.68 -10.64 5.95
C ARG A 101 -4.95 -9.69 6.89
N ALA A 102 -4.83 -8.40 6.55
CA ALA A 102 -4.27 -7.41 7.48
C ALA A 102 -5.16 -7.23 8.74
N ALA A 103 -6.48 -7.21 8.55
CA ALA A 103 -7.47 -7.06 9.61
C ALA A 103 -7.50 -8.25 10.60
N ARG A 104 -7.06 -9.45 10.19
CA ARG A 104 -6.93 -10.60 11.13
C ARG A 104 -5.99 -10.30 12.30
N SER A 105 -4.97 -9.47 12.09
CA SER A 105 -4.02 -9.08 13.14
C SER A 105 -4.42 -7.78 13.82
N TYR A 106 -4.93 -6.82 13.05
CA TYR A 106 -5.25 -5.48 13.54
C TYR A 106 -6.58 -4.98 12.95
N PRO A 107 -7.73 -5.50 13.40
CA PRO A 107 -9.00 -5.22 12.75
C PRO A 107 -9.41 -3.76 12.85
N GLU A 108 -9.42 -3.19 14.06
CA GLU A 108 -9.79 -1.79 14.30
C GLU A 108 -8.87 -0.80 13.59
N LEU A 109 -7.55 -1.03 13.65
CA LEU A 109 -6.56 -0.19 12.96
C LEU A 109 -6.75 -0.27 11.44
N THR A 110 -7.00 -1.47 10.91
CA THR A 110 -7.19 -1.66 9.47
C THR A 110 -8.46 -0.95 9.01
N ALA A 111 -9.59 -1.15 9.70
CA ALA A 111 -10.86 -0.48 9.39
C ALA A 111 -10.77 1.05 9.51
N ALA A 112 -10.19 1.55 10.61
CA ALA A 112 -10.06 2.99 10.87
C ALA A 112 -9.19 3.70 9.82
N ARG A 113 -8.15 3.02 9.31
CA ARG A 113 -7.35 3.53 8.19
C ARG A 113 -8.13 3.43 6.88
N ALA A 114 -8.71 2.27 6.58
CA ALA A 114 -9.32 1.97 5.30
C ALA A 114 -10.48 2.91 4.96
N VAL A 115 -11.32 3.27 5.94
CA VAL A 115 -12.47 4.17 5.72
C VAL A 115 -12.04 5.57 5.24
N ARG A 116 -10.85 6.04 5.63
CA ARG A 116 -10.35 7.40 5.32
C ARG A 116 -9.35 7.43 4.17
N ASP A 117 -8.92 6.26 3.69
CA ASP A 117 -7.86 6.17 2.70
C ASP A 117 -8.40 6.44 1.29
N PRO A 118 -7.96 7.51 0.60
CA PRO A 118 -8.44 7.81 -0.74
C PRO A 118 -7.96 6.79 -1.78
N ASP A 119 -6.94 5.97 -1.49
CA ASP A 119 -6.43 4.94 -2.40
C ASP A 119 -7.35 3.72 -2.45
N LEU A 120 -8.19 3.55 -1.44
CA LEU A 120 -9.19 2.49 -1.35
C LEU A 120 -10.59 2.96 -1.76
N ALA A 121 -10.71 4.18 -2.30
CA ALA A 121 -12.01 4.75 -2.66
C ALA A 121 -12.77 3.90 -3.68
N SER A 122 -12.08 3.19 -4.57
CA SER A 122 -12.69 2.27 -5.54
C SER A 122 -13.33 1.03 -4.92
N LEU A 123 -13.01 0.71 -3.65
CA LEU A 123 -13.56 -0.43 -2.94
C LEU A 123 -14.86 -0.09 -2.18
N ARG A 124 -15.19 1.20 -2.03
CA ARG A 124 -16.38 1.64 -1.30
C ARG A 124 -17.65 1.13 -2.00
N GLY A 125 -18.59 0.63 -1.21
CA GLY A 125 -19.82 0.00 -1.70
C GLY A 125 -19.68 -1.49 -2.06
N LEU A 126 -18.45 -2.06 -2.08
CA LEU A 126 -18.29 -3.50 -2.20
C LEU A 126 -18.70 -4.17 -0.88
N PRO A 127 -19.60 -5.18 -0.87
CA PRO A 127 -20.09 -5.78 0.36
C PRO A 127 -18.97 -6.27 1.29
N ALA A 128 -17.94 -6.91 0.74
CA ALA A 128 -16.81 -7.43 1.52
C ALA A 128 -15.88 -6.35 2.08
N PHE A 129 -15.81 -5.17 1.43
CA PHE A 129 -15.09 -4.02 1.98
C PHE A 129 -15.91 -3.35 3.08
N GLU A 130 -17.22 -3.20 2.90
CA GLU A 130 -18.10 -2.65 3.93
C GLU A 130 -18.13 -3.55 5.18
N GLU A 131 -18.18 -4.86 5.03
CA GLU A 131 -18.07 -5.80 6.16
C GLU A 131 -16.75 -5.60 6.94
N LEU A 132 -15.64 -5.40 6.22
CA LEU A 132 -14.35 -5.10 6.84
C LEU A 132 -14.35 -3.77 7.61
N LEU A 133 -15.15 -2.78 7.22
CA LEU A 133 -15.25 -1.51 7.95
C LEU A 133 -16.13 -1.63 9.20
N HIS A 134 -17.06 -2.56 9.22
CA HIS A 134 -18.01 -2.76 10.32
C HIS A 134 -17.50 -3.73 11.38
N VAL A 135 -16.18 -3.89 11.61
CA VAL A 135 -15.73 -4.78 12.71
C VAL A 135 -16.33 -4.28 14.03
N HIS A 136 -17.26 -5.06 14.57
CA HIS A 136 -17.90 -4.81 15.86
C HIS A 136 -16.89 -5.15 16.96
N VAL A 137 -16.72 -4.20 17.90
CA VAL A 137 -16.12 -4.45 19.22
C VAL A 137 -17.06 -5.35 20.02
#